data_AF-A0A1I8JD58-F1
#
_entry.id   AF-A0A1I8JD58-F1
#
_cell.length_a   1.000
_cell.length_b   1.000
_cell.length_c   1.000
_cell.angle_alpha   90.00
_cell.angle_beta   90.00
_cell.angle_gamma   90.00
#
_symmetry.space_group_name_H-M   'P 1'
#
loop_
_entity.id
_entity.type
_entity.pdbx_description
1 polymer ?
#
loop_
_entity_poly.entity_id
_entity_poly.type
_entity_poly.pdbx_seq_one_letter_code
_entity_poly.pdbx_strand_id
1 'polypeptide(L)'
;WLLSNRTNSLGNRAAFPVCIFQYQIQASSSSAVIDAVQSIVSIVNNMYRRFNVHIVVSALEIHTRTKYGYDFTNQRNNASSTLDLVKKYSKQIPEYIEFDCIHLL
;
A
#
# COMPACT_ATOMS: atom_id res chain seq x y z
N TRP A 1 -7.80 -13.50 0.25
CA TRP A 1 -7.14 -12.71 -0.79
C TRP A 1 -7.94 -12.86 -2.07
N LEU A 2 -8.91 -11.97 -2.30
CA LEU A 2 -9.72 -11.95 -3.51
C LEU A 2 -9.23 -10.78 -4.35
N LEU A 3 -8.64 -11.07 -5.51
CA LEU A 3 -8.43 -10.07 -6.55
C LEU A 3 -9.80 -9.49 -6.90
N SER A 4 -9.96 -8.17 -6.89
CA SER A 4 -11.25 -7.58 -7.25
C SER A 4 -11.57 -7.89 -8.71
N ASN A 5 -12.87 -7.93 -9.02
CA ASN A 5 -13.36 -8.06 -10.39
C ASN A 5 -13.35 -6.73 -11.15
N ARG A 6 -12.66 -5.70 -10.62
CA ARG A 6 -12.61 -4.40 -11.28
C ARG A 6 -11.68 -4.47 -12.49
N THR A 7 -12.11 -3.84 -13.57
CA THR A 7 -11.31 -3.69 -14.79
C THR A 7 -10.90 -2.23 -14.96
N ASN A 8 -9.69 -1.98 -15.47
CA ASN A 8 -9.30 -0.63 -15.86
C ASN A 8 -9.99 -0.21 -17.17
N SER A 9 -9.79 1.03 -17.62
CA SER A 9 -10.38 1.57 -18.86
C SER A 9 -9.99 0.81 -20.14
N LEU A 10 -9.03 -0.10 -20.06
CA LEU A 10 -8.57 -0.97 -21.15
C LEU A 10 -9.14 -2.40 -21.06
N GLY A 11 -10.01 -2.69 -20.08
CA GLY A 11 -10.62 -4.00 -19.90
C GLY A 11 -9.75 -5.03 -19.15
N ASN A 12 -8.58 -4.64 -18.63
CA ASN A 12 -7.70 -5.53 -17.89
C ASN A 12 -8.13 -5.64 -16.43
N ARG A 13 -7.98 -6.81 -15.80
CA ARG A 13 -8.24 -6.97 -14.36
C ARG A 13 -7.30 -6.04 -13.59
N ALA A 14 -7.84 -5.27 -12.66
CA ALA A 14 -7.08 -4.31 -11.87
C ALA A 14 -7.14 -4.70 -10.39
N ALA A 15 -5.99 -4.63 -9.72
CA ALA A 15 -5.93 -4.68 -8.26
C ALA A 15 -5.51 -3.30 -7.76
N PHE A 16 -6.24 -2.79 -6.79
CA PHE A 16 -6.09 -1.44 -6.27
C PHE A 16 -5.49 -1.44 -4.86
N PRO A 17 -4.15 -1.53 -4.70
CA PRO A 17 -3.54 -1.42 -3.38
C PRO A 17 -3.60 0.01 -2.83
N VAL A 18 -3.86 0.12 -1.54
CA VAL A 18 -3.37 1.22 -0.70
C VAL A 18 -1.97 0.85 -0.23
N CYS A 19 -1.02 1.76 -0.40
CA CYS A 19 0.32 1.61 0.16
C CYS A 19 0.45 2.50 1.39
N ILE A 20 0.85 1.92 2.52
CA ILE A 20 1.21 2.64 3.74
C ILE A 20 2.73 2.59 3.83
N PHE A 21 3.38 3.75 3.80
CA PHE A 21 4.83 3.84 3.89
C PHE A 21 5.26 4.44 5.22
N GLN A 22 6.11 3.73 5.95
CA GLN A 22 6.68 4.26 7.19
C GLN A 22 7.99 5.03 6.90
N TYR A 23 7.94 6.36 7.10
CA TYR A 23 9.00 7.31 6.76
C TYR A 23 10.37 7.07 7.43
N GLN A 24 10.45 6.22 8.47
CA GLN A 24 11.69 6.06 9.25
C GLN A 24 12.84 5.34 8.51
N ILE A 25 12.67 4.88 7.28
CA ILE A 25 13.76 4.26 6.49
C ILE A 25 14.37 5.25 5.47
N GLN A 26 13.79 6.42 5.26
CA GLN A 26 14.37 7.46 4.43
C GLN A 26 14.29 8.81 5.14
N ALA A 27 15.45 9.32 5.55
CA ALA A 27 15.65 10.72 5.95
C ALA A 27 15.48 11.72 4.77
N SER A 28 14.63 11.36 3.81
CA SER A 28 14.56 11.89 2.45
C SER A 28 13.09 12.21 2.15
N SER A 29 12.85 13.34 1.50
CA SER A 29 11.54 13.97 1.27
C SER A 29 10.38 13.02 0.88
N SER A 30 9.14 13.46 1.12
CA SER A 30 7.92 12.77 0.63
C SER A 30 7.98 12.46 -0.87
N SER A 31 8.68 13.29 -1.66
CA SER A 31 8.94 13.07 -3.09
C SER A 31 9.74 11.78 -3.34
N ALA A 32 10.83 11.57 -2.59
CA ALA A 32 11.66 10.37 -2.72
C ALA A 32 10.88 9.09 -2.38
N VAL A 33 9.97 9.17 -1.40
CA VAL A 33 9.07 8.06 -1.06
C VAL A 33 8.10 7.76 -2.20
N ILE A 34 7.51 8.79 -2.81
CA ILE A 34 6.62 8.63 -3.98
C ILE A 34 7.36 7.97 -5.13
N ASP A 35 8.58 8.43 -5.46
CA ASP A 35 9.40 7.87 -6.53
C ASP A 35 9.74 6.39 -6.26
N ALA A 36 10.09 6.05 -5.02
CA ALA A 36 10.35 4.68 -4.61
C ALA A 36 9.11 3.78 -4.77
N VAL A 37 7.94 4.25 -4.33
CA VAL A 37 6.66 3.53 -4.47
C VAL A 37 6.32 3.33 -5.95
N GLN A 38 6.46 4.36 -6.78
CA GLN A 38 6.23 4.25 -8.22
C GLN A 38 7.15 3.22 -8.88
N SER A 39 8.44 3.20 -8.50
CA SER A 39 9.40 2.20 -8.98
C SER A 39 9.00 0.78 -8.60
N ILE A 40 8.63 0.55 -7.33
CA ILE A 40 8.15 -0.75 -6.84
C ILE A 40 6.91 -1.18 -7.62
N VAL A 41 5.93 -0.30 -7.78
CA VAL A 41 4.67 -0.59 -8.49
C VAL A 41 4.93 -0.91 -9.95
N SER A 42 5.87 -0.23 -10.61
CA SER A 42 6.28 -0.53 -11.99
C SER A 42 6.86 -1.94 -12.11
N ILE A 43 7.75 -2.33 -11.19
CA ILE A 43 8.32 -3.69 -11.14
C ILE A 43 7.22 -4.73 -10.91
N VAL A 44 6.35 -4.49 -9.93
CA VAL A 44 5.23 -5.40 -9.62
C VAL A 44 4.28 -5.50 -10.82
N ASN A 45 3.94 -4.41 -11.49
CA ASN A 45 3.12 -4.43 -12.70
C ASN A 45 3.71 -5.30 -13.80
N ASN A 46 5.01 -5.21 -14.04
CA ASN A 46 5.69 -6.05 -15.02
C ASN A 46 5.62 -7.54 -14.64
N MET A 47 5.75 -7.87 -13.35
CA MET A 47 5.60 -9.24 -12.86
C MET A 47 4.16 -9.76 -12.98
N TYR A 48 3.16 -8.91 -12.78
CA TYR A 48 1.73 -9.26 -12.83
C TYR A 48 1.12 -9.23 -14.24
N ARG A 49 1.82 -8.63 -15.21
CA ARG A 49 1.40 -8.58 -16.62
C ARG A 49 1.11 -9.97 -17.20
N ARG A 50 1.90 -10.99 -16.84
CA ARG A 50 1.68 -12.39 -17.28
C ARG A 50 0.35 -12.99 -16.81
N PHE A 51 -0.25 -12.42 -15.77
CA PHE A 51 -1.54 -12.83 -15.23
C PHE A 51 -2.69 -11.94 -15.73
N ASN A 52 -2.43 -11.04 -16.67
CA ASN A 52 -3.36 -10.00 -17.12
C ASN A 52 -3.94 -9.17 -15.95
N VAL A 53 -3.09 -8.87 -14.96
CA VAL A 53 -3.43 -8.05 -13.80
C VAL A 53 -2.61 -6.77 -13.83
N HIS A 54 -3.29 -5.63 -13.66
CA HIS A 54 -2.69 -4.32 -13.52
C HIS A 54 -2.86 -3.81 -12.08
N ILE A 55 -1.76 -3.48 -11.42
CA ILE A 55 -1.69 -2.90 -10.09
C ILE A 55 -1.77 -1.38 -10.22
N VAL A 56 -2.74 -0.76 -9.56
CA VAL A 56 -2.94 0.70 -9.54
C VAL A 56 -3.01 1.20 -8.09
N VAL A 57 -2.03 2.00 -7.68
CA VAL A 57 -2.05 2.57 -6.32
C VAL A 57 -3.20 3.57 -6.21
N SER A 58 -4.15 3.30 -5.32
CA SER A 58 -5.33 4.16 -5.12
C SER A 58 -5.09 5.26 -4.10
N ALA A 59 -4.27 4.97 -3.09
CA ALA A 59 -3.83 5.93 -2.10
C ALA A 59 -2.42 5.56 -1.61
N LEU A 60 -1.64 6.60 -1.31
CA LEU A 60 -0.36 6.48 -0.65
C LEU A 60 -0.39 7.33 0.61
N GLU A 61 -0.18 6.70 1.76
CA GLU A 61 -0.05 7.41 3.03
C GLU A 61 1.39 7.33 3.53
N ILE A 62 1.97 8.50 3.82
CA ILE A 62 3.37 8.64 4.26
C ILE A 62 3.38 9.06 5.73
N HIS A 63 3.78 8.14 6.61
CA HIS A 63 3.79 8.37 8.06
C HIS A 63 5.08 9.09 8.48
N THR A 64 5.11 10.42 8.42
CA THR A 64 6.29 11.25 8.80
C THR A 64 6.49 11.41 10.31
N ARG A 65 5.47 11.09 11.12
CA ARG A 65 5.50 11.04 12.59
C ARG A 65 4.64 9.86 13.06
N THR A 66 4.82 9.40 14.29
CA THR A 66 3.90 8.47 14.95
C THR A 66 2.52 9.12 15.03
N LYS A 67 1.64 8.74 14.09
CA LYS A 67 0.27 9.26 14.01
C LYS A 67 -0.65 8.27 14.74
N TYR A 68 -1.53 8.81 15.57
CA TYR A 68 -2.75 8.13 16.06
C TYR A 68 -2.57 6.75 16.72
N GLY A 69 -1.56 6.57 17.57
CA GLY A 69 -1.46 5.34 18.39
C GLY A 69 -1.14 4.06 17.61
N TYR A 70 -0.87 4.15 16.30
CA TYR A 70 -0.36 3.06 15.47
C TYR A 70 1.13 3.25 15.26
N ASP A 71 1.90 2.73 16.21
CA ASP A 71 3.35 2.75 16.14
C ASP A 71 3.88 1.46 15.51
N PHE A 72 4.11 1.51 14.20
CA PHE A 72 4.72 0.41 13.46
C PHE A 72 6.25 0.31 13.73
N THR A 73 6.87 1.30 14.40
CA THR A 73 8.33 1.28 14.69
C THR A 73 8.68 0.23 15.74
N ASN A 74 7.84 0.10 16.78
CA ASN A 74 8.01 -0.84 17.89
C ASN A 74 7.66 -2.30 17.53
N GLN A 75 7.13 -2.53 16.33
CA GLN A 75 6.62 -3.83 15.90
C GLN A 75 7.46 -4.49 14.78
N ARG A 76 8.56 -3.84 14.38
CA ARG A 76 9.44 -4.26 13.26
C ARG A 76 9.85 -5.74 13.28
N ASN A 77 9.93 -6.35 14.47
CA ASN A 77 10.42 -7.73 14.63
C ASN A 77 9.31 -8.79 14.70
N ASN A 78 8.03 -8.42 14.65
CA ASN A 78 6.91 -9.36 14.69
C ASN A 78 5.89 -9.06 13.58
N ALA A 79 5.94 -9.87 12.53
CA ALA A 79 5.06 -9.73 11.37
C ALA A 79 3.58 -9.95 11.70
N SER A 80 3.26 -10.85 12.64
CA SER A 80 1.87 -11.14 13.00
C SER A 80 1.24 -9.97 13.74
N SER A 81 1.93 -9.42 14.73
CA SER A 81 1.42 -8.28 15.49
C SER A 81 1.37 -7.01 14.63
N THR A 82 2.34 -6.82 13.73
CA THR A 82 2.31 -5.76 12.71
C THR A 82 1.10 -5.89 11.80
N LEU A 83 0.81 -7.11 11.32
CA LEU A 83 -0.36 -7.37 10.49
C LEU A 83 -1.67 -7.06 11.22
N ASP A 84 -1.77 -7.37 12.52
CA ASP A 84 -2.95 -7.04 13.32
C ASP A 84 -3.12 -5.54 13.52
N LEU A 85 -2.02 -4.78 13.61
CA LEU A 85 -2.07 -3.32 13.59
C LEU A 85 -2.55 -2.78 12.25
N VAL A 86 -2.08 -3.33 11.12
CA VAL A 86 -2.55 -2.94 9.78
C VAL A 86 -4.05 -3.22 9.62
N LYS A 87 -4.55 -4.37 10.11
CA LYS A 87 -5.98 -4.68 10.11
C LYS A 87 -6.82 -3.76 11.00
N LYS A 88 -6.25 -3.26 12.10
CA LYS A 88 -6.93 -2.25 12.92
C LYS A 88 -6.94 -0.90 12.20
N TYR A 89 -5.83 -0.54 11.59
CA TYR A 89 -5.69 0.69 10.80
C TYR A 89 -6.64 0.72 9.60
N SER A 90 -6.81 -0.40 8.90
CA SER A 90 -7.69 -0.47 7.72
C SER A 90 -9.13 -0.07 7.99
N LYS A 91 -9.60 -0.21 9.23
CA LYS A 91 -10.94 0.19 9.67
C LYS A 91 -11.10 1.71 9.81
N GLN A 92 -10.01 2.46 9.79
CA GLN A 92 -9.99 3.91 9.88
C GLN A 92 -9.82 4.60 8.52
N ILE A 93 -9.50 3.83 7.47
CA ILE A 93 -9.40 4.37 6.13
C ILE A 93 -10.79 4.90 5.73
N PRO A 94 -10.91 6.17 5.31
CA PRO A 94 -12.20 6.74 4.94
C PRO A 94 -12.89 5.91 3.86
N GLU A 95 -14.20 5.70 4.00
CA GLU A 95 -15.00 4.86 3.09
C GLU A 95 -14.97 5.32 1.63
N TYR A 96 -14.66 6.60 1.37
CA TYR A 96 -14.52 7.14 0.02
C TYR A 96 -13.24 6.68 -0.70
N ILE A 97 -12.26 6.13 0.03
CA ILE A 97 -11.06 5.55 -0.58
C ILE A 97 -11.39 4.11 -0.93
N GLU A 98 -11.64 3.87 -2.22
CA GLU A 98 -11.82 2.50 -2.72
C GLU A 98 -10.47 1.80 -2.88
N PHE A 99 -10.33 0.59 -2.31
CA PHE A 99 -9.15 -0.24 -2.46
C PHE A 99 -9.50 -1.73 -2.37
N ASP A 100 -8.61 -2.58 -2.88
CA ASP A 100 -8.74 -4.04 -2.84
C ASP A 100 -7.79 -4.69 -1.82
N CYS A 101 -6.65 -4.05 -1.56
CA CYS A 101 -5.68 -4.50 -0.58
C CYS A 101 -4.92 -3.34 0.05
N ILE A 102 -4.23 -3.61 1.17
CA ILE A 102 -3.35 -2.65 1.84
C ILE A 102 -1.98 -3.31 1.96
N HIS A 103 -0.93 -2.58 1.58
CA HIS A 103 0.46 -2.99 1.72
C HIS A 103 1.20 -2.00 2.62
N LEU A 104 1.69 -2.49 3.76
CA LEU A 104 2.66 -1.76 4.57
C LEU A 104 4.05 -1.97 3.97
N LEU A 105 4.75 -0.86 3.69
CA LEU A 105 6.10 -0.79 3.12
C LEU A 105 7.10 -0.30 4.17
#